data_AF-A0AAW6E8S4-F1
#
_entry.id   AF-A0AAW6E8S4-F1
#
_cell.length_a   1.000
_cell.length_b   1.000
_cell.length_c   1.000
_cell.angle_alpha   90.00
_cell.angle_beta   90.00
_cell.angle_gamma   90.00
#
_symmetry.space_group_name_H-M   'P 1'
#
loop_
_entity.id
_entity.type
_entity.pdbx_description
1 polymer ?
#
loop_
_entity_poly.entity_id
_entity_poly.type
_entity_poly.pdbx_seq_one_letter_code
_entity_poly.pdbx_strand_id
1 'polypeptide(L)'
;MNNERTAVITIGDEEYTLLLTTKATKEIAGRYGGLENLGEKLMKSENFEMAIGEIVWLITLLANQSILIHNLKDKEHPKELLTEDVVELLTTPLDLAGYKTAITEALYKGTKRNVESEKDSKNAQVG
;
A
#
# COMPACT_ATOMS: atom_id res chain seq x y z
N MET A 1 5.21 -2.23 14.11
CA MET A 1 4.07 -2.55 13.21
C MET A 1 4.26 -3.98 12.74
N ASN A 2 3.21 -4.78 12.59
CA ASN A 2 3.36 -6.15 12.06
C ASN A 2 3.83 -6.07 10.59
N ASN A 3 5.06 -6.52 10.32
CA ASN A 3 5.64 -6.59 8.96
C ASN A 3 4.84 -7.46 7.97
N GLU A 4 3.87 -8.22 8.47
CA GLU A 4 2.99 -9.08 7.68
C GLU A 4 1.98 -8.30 6.84
N ARG A 5 1.72 -7.02 7.16
CA ARG A 5 0.69 -6.20 6.50
C ARG A 5 1.24 -5.02 5.67
N THR A 6 2.55 -4.89 5.58
CA THR A 6 3.22 -3.70 5.03
C THR A 6 4.22 -4.06 3.94
N ALA A 7 4.51 -3.09 3.09
CA ALA A 7 5.71 -3.07 2.25
C ALA A 7 6.52 -1.81 2.61
N VAL A 8 7.82 -1.83 2.34
CA VAL A 8 8.69 -0.67 2.58
C VAL A 8 9.33 -0.27 1.25
N ILE A 9 9.40 1.03 1.03
CA ILE A 9 10.06 1.66 -0.11
C ILE A 9 10.98 2.76 0.41
N THR A 10 11.88 3.23 -0.46
CA THR A 10 12.72 4.39 -0.19
C THR A 10 12.38 5.48 -1.19
N ILE A 11 12.12 6.70 -0.72
CA ILE A 11 11.88 7.89 -1.55
C ILE A 11 12.93 8.92 -1.16
N GLY A 12 13.78 9.34 -2.09
CA GLY A 12 15.00 10.09 -1.76
C GLY A 12 15.88 9.28 -0.80
N ASP A 13 16.18 9.85 0.37
CA ASP A 13 17.00 9.22 1.42
C ASP A 13 16.17 8.68 2.60
N GLU A 14 14.85 8.61 2.47
CA GLU A 14 13.93 8.24 3.55
C GLU A 14 13.13 6.97 3.24
N GLU A 15 12.95 6.12 4.27
CA GLU A 15 12.11 4.93 4.19
C GLU A 15 10.65 5.23 4.51
N TYR A 16 9.76 4.77 3.64
CA TYR A 16 8.32 4.89 3.80
C TYR A 16 7.65 3.52 3.87
N THR A 17 6.74 3.38 4.84
CA THR A 17 5.93 2.18 4.99
C THR A 17 4.64 2.32 4.20
N LEU A 18 4.46 1.47 3.20
CA LEU A 18 3.20 1.33 2.46
C LEU A 18 2.21 0.47 3.26
N LEU A 19 1.02 1.00 3.47
CA LEU A 19 -0.02 0.32 4.24
C LEU A 19 -1.40 0.54 3.59
N LEU A 20 -2.09 -0.55 3.27
CA LEU A 20 -3.48 -0.50 2.85
C LEU A 20 -4.40 -0.43 4.09
N THR A 21 -4.93 0.76 4.36
CA THR A 21 -5.95 0.98 5.40
C THR A 21 -7.35 1.00 4.80
N THR A 22 -8.39 0.92 5.63
CA THR A 22 -9.78 1.12 5.19
C THR A 22 -9.98 2.49 4.52
N LYS A 23 -9.26 3.54 4.96
CA LYS A 23 -9.31 4.86 4.33
C LYS A 23 -8.73 4.79 2.90
N ALA A 24 -7.54 4.23 2.73
CA ALA A 24 -6.95 4.05 1.40
C ALA A 24 -7.83 3.17 0.50
N THR A 25 -8.40 2.07 1.03
CA THR A 25 -9.34 1.22 0.27
C THR A 25 -10.54 2.01 -0.25
N LYS A 26 -11.10 2.93 0.56
CA LYS A 26 -12.22 3.78 0.13
C LYS A 26 -11.79 4.73 -1.00
N GLU A 27 -10.63 5.38 -0.88
CA GLU A 27 -10.13 6.28 -1.94
C GLU A 27 -9.87 5.51 -3.25
N ILE A 28 -9.24 4.33 -3.16
CA ILE A 28 -8.99 3.45 -4.30
C ILE A 28 -10.31 2.98 -4.94
N ALA A 29 -11.29 2.59 -4.13
CA ALA A 29 -12.61 2.21 -4.62
C ALA A 29 -13.32 3.37 -5.34
N GLY A 30 -13.21 4.60 -4.81
CA GLY A 30 -13.77 5.79 -5.46
C GLY A 30 -13.12 6.11 -6.82
N ARG A 31 -11.79 5.91 -6.94
CA ARG A 31 -11.03 6.23 -8.16
C ARG A 31 -11.10 5.14 -9.23
N TYR A 32 -11.03 3.87 -8.85
CA TYR A 32 -10.93 2.73 -9.80
C TYR A 32 -12.16 1.83 -9.80
N GLY A 33 -13.15 2.05 -8.93
CA GLY A 33 -14.31 1.17 -8.79
C GLY A 33 -14.04 -0.10 -7.99
N GLY A 34 -12.87 -0.20 -7.34
CA GLY A 34 -12.49 -1.32 -6.47
C GLY A 34 -11.03 -1.71 -6.59
N LEU A 35 -10.56 -2.58 -5.68
CA LEU A 35 -9.19 -3.11 -5.69
C LEU A 35 -8.95 -4.05 -6.89
N GLU A 36 -9.97 -4.80 -7.32
CA GLU A 36 -9.88 -5.71 -8.47
C GLU A 36 -9.58 -4.94 -9.77
N ASN A 37 -10.33 -3.85 -10.01
CA ASN A 37 -10.14 -2.97 -11.17
C ASN A 37 -8.77 -2.27 -11.15
N LEU A 38 -8.29 -1.88 -9.96
CA LEU A 38 -6.93 -1.37 -9.81
C LEU A 38 -5.90 -2.44 -10.22
N GLY A 39 -6.06 -3.68 -9.74
CA GLY A 39 -5.19 -4.79 -10.09
C GLY A 39 -5.10 -5.02 -11.60
N GLU A 40 -6.24 -5.03 -12.29
CA GLU A 40 -6.26 -5.13 -13.76
C GLU A 40 -5.52 -3.98 -14.44
N LYS A 41 -5.73 -2.73 -13.96
CA LYS A 41 -5.08 -1.54 -14.52
C LYS A 41 -3.56 -1.61 -14.36
N LEU A 42 -3.08 -2.03 -13.20
CA LEU A 42 -1.64 -2.19 -12.94
C LEU A 42 -1.04 -3.30 -13.82
N MET A 43 -1.77 -4.37 -14.10
CA MET A 43 -1.28 -5.48 -14.94
C MET A 43 -1.28 -5.16 -16.44
N LYS A 44 -2.28 -4.41 -16.93
CA LYS A 44 -2.47 -4.08 -18.36
C LYS A 44 -1.75 -2.83 -18.83
N SER A 45 -1.12 -2.06 -17.93
CA SER A 45 -0.45 -0.81 -18.29
C SER A 45 0.86 -1.08 -19.04
N GLU A 46 0.77 -1.29 -20.35
CA GLU A 46 1.90 -1.28 -21.30
C GLU A 46 2.36 0.15 -21.63
N ASN A 47 1.55 1.16 -21.30
CA ASN A 47 1.88 2.56 -21.53
C ASN A 47 2.48 3.19 -20.26
N PHE A 48 3.80 3.16 -20.18
CA PHE A 48 4.58 3.58 -19.01
C PHE A 48 4.27 5.02 -18.58
N GLU A 49 4.07 5.95 -19.51
CA GLU A 49 3.85 7.37 -19.22
C GLU A 49 2.51 7.60 -18.48
N MET A 50 1.43 6.93 -18.89
CA MET A 50 0.16 6.96 -18.14
C MET A 50 0.24 6.18 -16.81
N ALA A 51 1.19 5.25 -16.67
CA ALA A 51 1.37 4.48 -15.45
C ALA A 51 2.12 5.25 -14.35
N ILE A 52 2.99 6.21 -14.72
CA ILE A 52 3.79 6.99 -13.75
C ILE A 52 2.87 7.72 -12.77
N GLY A 53 1.92 8.52 -13.27
CA GLY A 53 1.03 9.28 -12.40
C GLY A 53 0.17 8.39 -11.48
N GLU A 54 -0.24 7.21 -11.95
CA GLU A 54 -0.99 6.27 -11.11
C GLU A 54 -0.10 5.61 -10.04
N ILE A 55 1.15 5.28 -10.37
CA ILE A 55 2.13 4.76 -9.41
C ILE A 55 2.44 5.81 -8.35
N VAL A 56 2.73 7.05 -8.77
CA VAL A 56 3.01 8.18 -7.88
C VAL A 56 1.83 8.42 -6.92
N TRP A 57 0.60 8.45 -7.44
CA TRP A 57 -0.59 8.61 -6.62
C TRP A 57 -0.77 7.47 -5.61
N LEU A 58 -0.60 6.21 -6.04
CA LEU A 58 -0.73 5.04 -5.17
C LEU A 58 0.33 5.02 -4.07
N ILE A 59 1.59 5.33 -4.41
CA ILE A 59 2.69 5.41 -3.45
C ILE A 59 2.41 6.48 -2.42
N THR A 60 2.05 7.69 -2.88
CA THR A 60 1.71 8.82 -2.01
C THR A 60 0.56 8.45 -1.08
N LEU A 61 -0.52 7.87 -1.60
CA LEU A 61 -1.68 7.45 -0.81
C LEU A 61 -1.30 6.40 0.26
N LEU A 62 -0.60 5.33 -0.12
CA LEU A 62 -0.28 4.20 0.74
C LEU A 62 0.77 4.56 1.79
N ALA A 63 1.81 5.31 1.42
CA ALA A 63 2.85 5.78 2.34
C ALA A 63 2.25 6.71 3.39
N ASN A 64 1.40 7.65 2.96
CA ASN A 64 0.73 8.59 3.86
C ASN A 64 -0.17 7.91 4.88
N GLN A 65 -0.65 6.68 4.66
CA GLN A 65 -1.44 5.98 5.67
C GLN A 65 -0.63 5.71 6.95
N SER A 66 0.65 5.34 6.82
CA SER A 66 1.51 5.11 7.98
C SER A 66 1.76 6.42 8.75
N ILE A 67 1.97 7.52 8.03
CA ILE A 67 2.17 8.86 8.57
C ILE A 67 0.91 9.36 9.28
N LEU A 68 -0.26 9.21 8.66
CA LEU A 68 -1.55 9.58 9.26
C LEU A 68 -1.82 8.80 10.55
N ILE A 69 -1.45 7.51 10.60
CA ILE A 69 -1.55 6.70 11.82
C ILE A 69 -0.59 7.22 12.89
N HIS A 70 0.65 7.59 12.54
CA HIS A 70 1.59 8.23 13.46
C HIS A 70 0.99 9.52 14.02
N ASN A 71 0.56 10.44 13.15
CA ASN A 71 -0.01 11.74 13.53
C ASN A 71 -1.30 11.61 14.37
N LEU A 72 -2.06 10.52 14.19
CA LEU A 72 -3.23 10.24 15.02
C LEU A 72 -2.84 9.86 16.46
N LYS A 73 -1.72 9.15 16.63
CA LYS A 73 -1.24 8.61 17.91
C LYS A 73 -0.31 9.59 18.65
N ASP A 74 0.50 10.32 17.92
CA ASP A 74 1.42 11.34 18.41
C ASP A 74 1.06 12.68 17.76
N LYS A 75 0.29 13.48 18.49
CA LYS A 75 -0.17 14.80 18.03
C LYS A 75 0.82 15.92 18.31
N GLU A 76 1.80 15.67 19.18
CA GLU A 76 2.80 16.66 19.58
C GLU A 76 3.97 16.70 18.59
N HIS A 77 4.24 15.57 17.92
CA HIS A 77 5.28 15.47 16.88
C HIS A 77 4.69 14.99 15.55
N PRO A 78 3.86 15.80 14.88
CA PRO A 78 3.31 15.45 13.59
C PRO A 78 4.42 15.35 12.54
N LYS A 79 4.31 14.34 11.69
CA LYS A 79 5.13 14.18 10.49
C LYS A 79 4.39 14.79 9.29
N GLU A 80 5.15 15.38 8.38
CA GLU A 80 4.60 15.93 7.14
C GLU A 80 4.10 14.81 6.22
N LEU A 81 3.03 15.08 5.48
CA LEU A 81 2.51 14.16 4.49
C LEU A 81 3.30 14.31 3.20
N LEU A 82 3.54 13.20 2.52
CA LEU A 82 4.05 13.19 1.16
C LEU A 82 3.04 13.81 0.19
N THR A 83 3.55 14.56 -0.77
CA THR A 83 2.81 15.04 -1.94
C THR A 83 3.28 14.32 -3.19
N GLU A 84 2.44 14.27 -4.22
CA GLU A 84 2.80 13.67 -5.51
C GLU A 84 4.04 14.36 -6.10
N ASP A 85 4.10 15.71 -6.06
CA ASP A 85 5.26 16.49 -6.49
C ASP A 85 6.56 16.06 -5.78
N VAL A 86 6.53 15.83 -4.47
CA VAL A 86 7.73 15.38 -3.72
C VAL A 86 8.15 13.99 -4.18
N VAL A 87 7.21 13.08 -4.39
CA VAL A 87 7.51 11.74 -4.90
C VAL A 87 8.10 11.82 -6.31
N GLU A 88 7.54 12.65 -7.21
CA GLU A 88 8.07 12.81 -8.57
C GLU A 88 9.47 13.42 -8.59
N LEU A 89 9.75 14.39 -7.71
CA LEU A 89 11.05 15.05 -7.63
C LEU A 89 12.14 14.17 -7.01
N LEU A 90 11.79 13.30 -6.07
CA LEU A 90 12.75 12.49 -5.29
C LEU A 90 12.89 11.05 -5.78
N THR A 91 12.34 10.72 -6.95
CA THR A 91 12.38 9.36 -7.50
C THR A 91 12.82 9.35 -8.95
N THR A 92 13.33 8.20 -9.39
CA THR A 92 13.76 7.97 -10.76
C THR A 92 12.85 6.96 -11.44
N PRO A 93 12.85 6.89 -12.79
CA PRO A 93 12.10 5.86 -13.51
C PRO A 93 12.42 4.42 -13.09
N LEU A 94 13.63 4.16 -12.56
CA LEU A 94 14.01 2.86 -12.04
C LEU A 94 13.27 2.52 -10.74
N ASP A 95 13.12 3.50 -9.84
CA ASP A 95 12.43 3.32 -8.55
C ASP A 95 10.96 2.99 -8.78
N LEU A 96 10.32 3.65 -9.75
CA LEU A 96 8.91 3.43 -10.11
C LEU A 96 8.62 1.98 -10.52
N ALA A 97 9.58 1.30 -11.15
CA ALA A 97 9.43 -0.12 -11.47
C ALA A 97 9.40 -0.98 -10.21
N GLY A 98 10.23 -0.68 -9.22
CA GLY A 98 10.24 -1.34 -7.91
C GLY A 98 8.97 -1.04 -7.10
N TYR A 99 8.46 0.18 -7.18
CA TYR A 99 7.25 0.61 -6.49
C TYR A 99 6.01 -0.15 -6.91
N LYS A 100 5.89 -0.54 -8.19
CA LYS A 100 4.79 -1.39 -8.64
C LYS A 100 4.72 -2.68 -7.83
N THR A 101 5.87 -3.32 -7.60
CA THR A 101 5.97 -4.54 -6.78
C THR A 101 5.57 -4.27 -5.33
N ALA A 102 6.08 -3.17 -4.74
CA ALA A 102 5.76 -2.80 -3.36
C ALA A 102 4.28 -2.45 -3.16
N ILE A 103 3.65 -1.78 -4.12
CA ILE A 103 2.20 -1.53 -4.13
C ILE A 103 1.45 -2.86 -4.13
N THR A 104 1.75 -3.75 -5.08
CA THR A 104 1.08 -5.06 -5.18
C THR A 104 1.24 -5.86 -3.88
N GLU A 105 2.43 -5.84 -3.29
CA GLU A 105 2.69 -6.49 -2.00
C GLU A 105 1.86 -5.88 -0.86
N ALA A 106 1.83 -4.55 -0.73
CA ALA A 106 1.04 -3.86 0.30
C ALA A 106 -0.47 -4.13 0.14
N LEU A 107 -0.98 -4.14 -1.09
CA LEU A 107 -2.37 -4.46 -1.38
C LEU A 107 -2.70 -5.92 -1.03
N TYR A 108 -1.85 -6.86 -1.44
CA TYR A 108 -2.03 -8.28 -1.14
C TYR A 108 -2.01 -8.53 0.37
N LYS A 109 -1.00 -8.01 1.06
CA LYS A 109 -0.85 -8.16 2.51
C LYS A 109 -1.98 -7.49 3.30
N GLY A 110 -2.49 -6.35 2.84
CA GLY A 110 -3.61 -5.64 3.48
C GLY A 110 -4.98 -6.27 3.23
N THR A 111 -5.13 -7.05 2.16
CA THR A 111 -6.37 -7.80 1.84
C THR A 111 -6.35 -9.23 2.36
N LYS A 112 -5.17 -9.75 2.74
CA LYS A 112 -5.03 -11.07 3.35
C LYS A 112 -5.79 -11.08 4.68
N ARG A 113 -6.96 -11.74 4.69
CA ARG A 113 -7.65 -12.13 5.92
C ARG A 113 -6.64 -12.92 6.76
N ASN A 114 -6.48 -12.58 8.04
CA ASN A 114 -5.83 -13.48 9.01
C ASN A 114 -6.70 -14.76 9.13
N VAL A 115 -6.68 -15.64 8.12
CA VAL A 115 -7.17 -17.02 8.20
C VAL A 115 -5.98 -17.89 8.55
N GLU A 116 -5.36 -17.58 9.69
CA GLU A 116 -5.04 -18.64 10.63
C GLU A 116 -6.21 -18.64 11.62
N SER A 117 -7.38 -19.09 11.16
CA SER A 117 -8.15 -19.92 12.07
C SER A 117 -7.22 -21.10 12.31
N GLU A 118 -6.64 -21.17 13.51
CA GLU A 118 -6.10 -22.42 14.00
C GLU A 118 -7.09 -23.51 13.55
N LYS A 119 -6.61 -24.44 12.72
CA LYS A 119 -7.29 -25.72 12.59
C LYS A 119 -7.12 -26.39 13.94
N ASP A 120 -7.86 -25.89 14.93
CA ASP A 120 -7.99 -26.55 16.21
C ASP A 120 -8.69 -27.86 15.89
N SER A 121 -7.83 -28.86 15.87
CA SER A 121 -8.13 -30.23 15.55
C SER A 121 -9.11 -30.72 16.59
N LYS A 122 -10.35 -30.98 16.21
CA LYS A 122 -11.26 -31.85 16.97
C LYS A 122 -12.45 -32.28 16.12
N ASN A 123 -12.18 -33.20 15.20
CA ASN A 123 -13.16 -34.18 14.75
C ASN A 123 -12.47 -35.54 14.65
N ALA A 124 -12.50 -36.28 15.76
CA ALA A 124 -12.47 -37.75 15.85
C ALA A 124 -12.56 -38.09 17.35
N GLN A 125 -13.44 -38.94 17.87
CA GLN A 125 -14.53 -39.75 17.35
C GLN A 125 -15.29 -40.18 18.63
N VAL A 126 -16.62 -40.13 18.61
CA VAL A 126 -17.44 -40.76 19.66
C VAL A 126 -17.30 -42.28 19.52
N GLY A 127 -16.92 -42.94 20.61
CA GLY A 127 -16.85 -44.38 20.79
C GLY A 127 -16.92 -44.71 22.27
#